data_AF-A0A7G1IGF4-F1
#
_entry.id   AF-A0A7G1IGF4-F1
#
_cell.length_a   1.000
_cell.length_b   1.000
_cell.length_c   1.000
_cell.angle_alpha   90.00
_cell.angle_beta   90.00
_cell.angle_gamma   90.00
#
_symmetry.space_group_name_H-M   'P 1'
#
loop_
_entity.id
_entity.type
_entity.pdbx_description
1 polymer ?
#
loop_
_entity_poly.entity_id
_entity_poly.type
_entity_poly.pdbx_seq_one_letter_code
_entity_poly.pdbx_strand_id
1 'polypeptide(L)'
;MEGRLGFEVKVHRIAADGAAVLTERTDALILGPLRLQFWVCGVFEVHDGKITLWRDYVDVYDMTKALLRGLAALVIPQLRTTL
;
A
#
# COMPACT_ATOMS: atom_id res chain seq x y z
N MET A 1 20.58 -7.76 11.20
CA MET A 1 20.13 -6.49 10.58
C MET A 1 18.72 -6.73 10.06
N GLU A 2 17.72 -6.63 10.92
CA GLU A 2 16.31 -6.79 10.54
C GLU A 2 15.89 -5.79 9.44
N GLY A 3 15.23 -6.33 8.42
CA GLY A 3 14.24 -5.66 7.56
C GLY A 3 14.64 -4.34 6.88
N ARG A 4 15.49 -4.38 5.85
CA ARG A 4 15.68 -3.21 4.95
C ARG A 4 14.41 -2.86 4.14
N LEU A 5 13.41 -3.75 4.13
CA LEU A 5 12.16 -3.63 3.41
C LEU A 5 10.98 -3.92 4.35
N GLY A 6 9.93 -3.10 4.26
CA GLY A 6 8.68 -3.27 5.01
C GLY A 6 7.47 -2.89 4.17
N PHE A 7 6.32 -3.43 4.54
CA PHE A 7 5.04 -3.16 3.92
C PHE A 7 3.98 -2.99 5.00
N GLU A 8 3.28 -1.86 4.97
CA GLU A 8 2.12 -1.62 5.84
C GLU A 8 0.86 -1.46 5.01
N VAL A 9 -0.26 -1.91 5.55
CA VAL A 9 -1.56 -1.89 4.88
C VAL A 9 -2.61 -1.39 5.85
N LYS A 10 -3.36 -0.37 5.44
CA LYS A 10 -4.58 0.08 6.11
C LYS A 10 -5.77 -0.17 5.19
N VAL A 11 -6.60 -1.14 5.53
CA VAL A 11 -7.86 -1.38 4.83
C VAL A 11 -8.92 -0.42 5.37
N HIS A 12 -9.51 0.37 4.48
CA HIS A 12 -10.58 1.31 4.81
C HIS A 12 -11.96 0.69 4.61
N ARG A 13 -12.11 -0.05 3.50
CA ARG A 13 -13.33 -0.77 3.13
C ARG A 13 -12.97 -2.11 2.49
N ILE A 14 -13.81 -3.11 2.73
CA ILE A 14 -13.69 -4.44 2.14
C ILE A 14 -15.08 -5.00 1.87
N ALA A 15 -15.25 -5.60 0.70
CA ALA A 15 -16.50 -6.24 0.29
C ALA A 15 -16.19 -7.48 -0.55
N ALA A 16 -17.14 -8.42 -0.58
CA ALA A 16 -17.03 -9.64 -1.38
C ALA A 16 -18.25 -9.80 -2.29
N ASP A 17 -18.03 -10.38 -3.46
CA ASP A 17 -19.05 -10.78 -4.42
C ASP A 17 -18.65 -12.15 -5.01
N GLY A 18 -19.32 -13.22 -4.56
CA GLY A 18 -18.91 -14.59 -4.84
C GLY A 18 -17.48 -14.88 -4.36
N ALA A 19 -16.62 -15.33 -5.27
CA ALA A 19 -15.20 -15.59 -4.98
C ALA A 19 -14.33 -14.31 -5.00
N ALA A 20 -14.86 -13.19 -5.52
CA ALA A 20 -14.13 -11.94 -5.64
C ALA A 20 -14.18 -11.15 -4.32
N VAL A 21 -13.05 -10.56 -3.92
CA VAL A 21 -12.94 -9.67 -2.76
C VAL A 21 -12.31 -8.36 -3.20
N LEU A 22 -13.00 -7.25 -2.97
CA LEU A 22 -12.55 -5.90 -3.27
C LEU A 22 -12.08 -5.21 -2.00
N THR A 23 -10.97 -4.49 -2.09
CA THR A 23 -10.38 -3.72 -0.98
C THR A 23 -10.07 -2.30 -1.42
N GLU A 24 -10.42 -1.33 -0.58
CA GLU A 24 -9.95 0.06 -0.67
C GLU A 24 -8.94 0.28 0.46
N ARG A 25 -7.70 0.67 0.12
CA ARG A 25 -6.59 0.69 1.07
C ARG A 25 -5.71 1.93 0.93
N THR A 26 -4.99 2.21 2.02
CA THR A 26 -3.74 2.97 1.96
C THR A 26 -2.61 2.03 2.33
N ASP A 27 -1.63 1.93 1.44
CA ASP A 27 -0.48 1.07 1.62
C ASP A 27 0.78 1.94 1.78
N ALA A 28 1.80 1.39 2.45
CA ALA A 28 3.11 2.02 2.53
C ALA A 28 4.25 1.03 2.29
N LEU A 29 5.12 1.35 1.33
CA LEU A 29 6.41 0.68 1.12
C LEU A 29 7.48 1.38 1.96
N ILE A 30 8.26 0.60 2.70
CA ILE A 30 9.32 1.10 3.59
C ILE A 30 10.65 0.55 3.11
N LEU A 31 11.57 1.44 2.74
CA LEU A 31 12.95 1.11 2.33
C LEU A 31 13.92 1.83 3.25
N GLY A 32 14.29 1.17 4.36
CA GLY A 32 15.04 1.82 5.45
C GLY A 32 14.31 3.07 5.98
N PRO A 33 14.92 4.27 5.94
CA PRO A 33 14.26 5.48 6.41
C PRO A 33 13.21 6.02 5.43
N LEU A 34 13.24 5.60 4.16
CA LEU A 34 12.30 6.05 3.13
C LEU A 34 10.95 5.35 3.31
N ARG A 35 9.87 6.14 3.32
CA ARG A 35 8.49 5.67 3.40
C ARG A 35 7.69 6.24 2.24
N LEU A 36 7.08 5.36 1.44
CA LEU A 36 6.26 5.71 0.29
C LEU A 36 4.83 5.27 0.55
N GLN A 37 3.92 6.21 0.82
CA GLN A 37 2.52 5.94 1.13
C GLN A 37 1.61 6.41 0.00
N PHE A 38 0.76 5.51 -0.50
CA PHE A 38 -0.12 5.74 -1.65
C PHE A 38 -1.43 4.95 -1.47
N TRP A 39 -2.48 5.33 -2.20
CA TRP A 39 -3.74 4.59 -2.18
C TRP A 39 -3.71 3.38 -3.11
N VAL A 40 -4.46 2.34 -2.77
CA VAL A 40 -4.58 1.10 -3.55
C VAL A 40 -6.02 0.62 -3.57
N CYS A 41 -6.49 0.16 -4.73
CA CYS A 41 -7.71 -0.63 -4.84
C CYS A 41 -7.34 -2.05 -5.26
N GLY A 42 -7.49 -3.01 -4.37
CA GLY A 42 -7.15 -4.41 -4.61
C GLY A 42 -8.36 -5.26 -4.98
N VAL A 43 -8.18 -6.16 -5.93
CA VAL A 43 -9.14 -7.22 -6.28
C VAL A 43 -8.46 -8.57 -6.07
N PHE A 44 -9.10 -9.41 -5.28
CA PHE A 44 -8.68 -10.78 -5.03
C PHE A 44 -9.73 -11.75 -5.54
N GLU A 45 -9.30 -12.95 -5.92
CA GLU A 45 -10.18 -14.11 -5.99
C GLU A 45 -9.69 -15.14 -4.97
N VAL A 46 -10.61 -15.71 -4.20
CA VAL A 46 -10.31 -16.69 -3.15
C VAL A 46 -11.12 -17.96 -3.39
N HIS A 47 -10.42 -19.07 -3.58
CA HIS A 47 -11.00 -20.41 -3.76
C HIS A 47 -10.42 -21.34 -2.70
N ASP A 48 -11.28 -22.07 -1.98
CA ASP A 48 -10.89 -23.01 -0.92
C ASP A 48 -9.93 -22.39 0.13
N GLY A 49 -10.19 -21.14 0.50
CA GLY A 49 -9.38 -20.38 1.44
C GLY A 49 -8.02 -19.92 0.91
N LYS A 50 -7.73 -20.10 -0.39
CA LYS A 50 -6.48 -19.69 -1.03
C LYS A 50 -6.72 -18.56 -2.02
N ILE A 51 -5.83 -17.58 -2.01
CA ILE A 51 -5.82 -16.50 -3.01
C ILE A 51 -5.36 -17.08 -4.35
N THR A 52 -6.22 -17.04 -5.37
CA THR A 52 -5.93 -17.48 -6.73
C THR A 52 -5.67 -16.32 -7.69
N LEU A 53 -6.21 -15.13 -7.37
CA LEU A 53 -5.89 -13.86 -8.03
C LEU A 53 -5.57 -12.83 -6.95
N TRP A 54 -4.51 -12.04 -7.17
CA TRP A 54 -4.24 -10.81 -6.45
C TRP A 54 -3.84 -9.75 -7.46
N ARG A 55 -4.68 -8.73 -7.61
CA ARG A 55 -4.45 -7.59 -8.50
C ARG A 55 -4.62 -6.30 -7.74
N ASP A 56 -3.57 -5.51 -7.65
CA ASP A 56 -3.62 -4.18 -7.05
C ASP A 56 -3.62 -3.10 -8.14
N TYR A 57 -4.59 -2.19 -8.06
CA TYR A 57 -4.64 -0.98 -8.87
C TYR A 57 -4.03 0.17 -8.06
N VAL A 58 -3.10 0.86 -8.70
CA VAL A 58 -2.41 2.04 -8.18
C VAL A 58 -2.35 3.12 -9.26
N ASP A 59 -2.17 4.37 -8.84
CA ASP A 59 -1.96 5.49 -9.74
C ASP A 59 -0.50 5.96 -9.72
N VAL A 60 0.11 6.06 -10.89
CA VAL A 60 1.50 6.52 -11.04
C VAL A 60 1.66 7.96 -10.54
N TYR A 61 0.65 8.82 -10.72
CA TYR A 61 0.72 10.17 -10.20
C TYR A 61 0.71 10.19 -8.67
N ASP A 62 -0.15 9.40 -8.03
CA ASP A 62 -0.15 9.25 -6.57
C ASP A 62 1.16 8.67 -6.04
N MET A 63 1.68 7.63 -6.68
CA MET A 63 3.00 7.07 -6.34
C MET A 63 4.14 8.09 -6.50
N THR A 64 4.07 8.95 -7.52
CA THR A 64 5.08 10.01 -7.72
C THR A 64 5.03 11.04 -6.60
N LYS A 65 3.83 11.47 -6.17
CA LYS A 65 3.69 12.34 -4.98
C LYS A 65 4.22 11.64 -3.72
N ALA A 66 3.95 10.35 -3.56
CA ALA A 66 4.44 9.56 -2.44
C ALA A 66 5.98 9.51 -2.40
N LEU A 67 6.62 9.34 -3.56
CA LEU A 67 8.08 9.40 -3.71
C LEU A 67 8.64 10.77 -3.32
N LEU A 68 8.09 11.84 -3.89
CA LEU A 68 8.55 13.21 -3.61
C LEU A 68 8.40 13.55 -2.13
N ARG A 69 7.25 13.21 -1.52
CA ARG A 69 7.02 13.43 -0.09
C ARG A 69 7.93 12.57 0.77
N GLY A 70 8.13 11.31 0.40
CA GLY A 70 9.02 10.38 1.11
C GLY A 70 10.47 10.88 1.13
N LEU A 71 10.97 11.37 -0.02
CA LEU A 71 12.30 11.97 -0.12
C LEU A 71 12.41 13.26 0.70
N ALA A 72 11.42 14.15 0.63
CA ALA A 72 11.40 15.36 1.46
C ALA A 72 11.41 15.03 2.96
N ALA A 73 10.72 13.98 3.37
CA ALA A 73 10.67 13.52 4.75
C ALA A 73 12.00 12.95 5.28
N LEU A 74 12.94 12.59 4.40
CA LEU A 74 14.30 12.22 4.81
C LEU A 74 15.09 13.42 5.37
N VAL A 75 14.74 14.63 4.93
CA VAL A 75 15.39 15.88 5.34
C VAL A 75 14.55 16.62 6.38
N ILE A 76 13.22 16.57 6.24
CA ILE A 76 12.24 17.24 7.12
C ILE A 76 11.32 16.17 7.73
N PRO A 77 11.70 15.57 8.88
CA PRO A 77 11.00 14.41 9.44
C PRO A 77 9.49 14.61 9.70
N GLN A 78 9.05 15.85 9.92
CA GLN A 78 7.65 16.23 10.12
C GLN A 78 6.77 15.96 8.89
N LEU A 79 7.36 15.77 7.71
CA LEU A 79 6.63 15.43 6.49
C LEU A 79 6.36 13.92 6.36
N ARG A 80 6.94 13.08 7.21
CA ARG A 80 6.75 11.63 7.18
C ARG A 80 5.26 11.29 7.36
N THR A 81 4.71 10.47 6.49
CA THR A 81 3.32 10.04 6.55
C THR A 81 3.09 8.94 7.59
N THR A 82 1.85 8.83 8.06
CA THR A 82 1.37 7.76 8.95
C THR A 82 0.04 7.21 8.41
N LEU A 83 -0.34 6.00 8.84
CA LEU A 83 -1.62 5.36 8.51
C LEU A 83 -2.74 5.74 9.48
#